data_AF-A0A7X4X0Z5-F1
#
_entry.id   AF-A0A7X4X0Z5-F1
#
_cell.length_a   1.000
_cell.length_b   1.000
_cell.length_c   1.000
_cell.angle_alpha   90.00
_cell.angle_beta   90.00
_cell.angle_gamma   90.00
#
_symmetry.space_group_name_H-M   'P 1'
#
loop_
_entity.id
_entity.type
_entity.pdbx_description
1 polymer ?
#
loop_
_entity_poly.entity_id
_entity_poly.type
_entity_poly.pdbx_seq_one_letter_code
_entity_poly.pdbx_strand_id
1 'polypeptide(L)'
;MTDETELSPTERLLRDALARLVAKRPTQRELKQKLKANKLKITVSSVEKEAGLSNGVVKPERYPKLKEDILSAEAARKYGPVKDVSDEAIRRHPLYIKAKNDLDKAKAEIKMLKAELTSKNSKLESYKERIKEQAVRMHQMNVAMWGQIPDEKKHVELMIDVQDMGMNSNILDFKKREKLD
;
A
#
# COMPACT_ATOMS: atom_id res chain seq x y z
N MET A 1 -21.75 -44.72 9.11
CA MET A 1 -22.75 -43.76 9.61
C MET A 1 -22.42 -43.48 11.05
N THR A 2 -21.73 -42.38 11.34
CA THR A 2 -21.61 -41.76 12.68
C THR A 2 -20.75 -40.51 12.53
N ASP A 3 -21.38 -39.34 12.72
CA ASP A 3 -20.91 -38.32 13.65
C ASP A 3 -21.82 -37.10 13.42
N GLU A 4 -23.03 -37.20 13.98
CA GLU A 4 -23.74 -35.99 14.37
C GLU A 4 -22.81 -35.26 15.33
N THR A 5 -22.15 -34.19 14.86
CA THR A 5 -21.40 -33.28 15.72
C THR A 5 -22.32 -32.84 16.84
N GLU A 6 -22.22 -33.46 18.01
CA GLU A 6 -22.99 -33.10 19.18
C GLU A 6 -22.63 -31.67 19.56
N LEU A 7 -23.43 -30.73 19.06
CA LEU A 7 -23.31 -29.32 19.40
C LEU A 7 -23.29 -29.23 20.92
N SER A 8 -22.26 -28.57 21.45
CA SER A 8 -22.10 -28.43 22.89
C SER A 8 -23.39 -27.84 23.49
N PRO A 9 -23.79 -28.22 24.71
CA PRO A 9 -25.00 -27.69 25.33
C PRO A 9 -25.04 -26.15 25.33
N THR A 10 -23.87 -25.51 25.44
CA THR A 10 -23.72 -24.05 25.35
C THR A 10 -23.89 -23.51 23.94
N GLU A 11 -23.38 -24.20 22.91
CA GLU A 11 -23.58 -23.80 21.52
C GLU A 11 -25.04 -23.89 21.09
N ARG A 12 -25.77 -24.93 21.53
CA ARG A 12 -27.21 -25.06 21.28
C ARG A 12 -27.99 -23.87 21.85
N LEU A 13 -27.74 -23.52 23.12
CA LEU A 13 -28.36 -22.37 23.78
C LEU A 13 -28.10 -21.05 23.04
N LEU A 14 -26.89 -20.87 22.54
CA LEU A 14 -26.50 -19.67 21.79
C LEU A 14 -27.19 -19.61 20.41
N ARG A 15 -27.32 -20.73 19.71
CA ARG A 15 -28.05 -20.80 18.43
C ARG A 15 -29.55 -20.55 18.62
N ASP A 16 -30.15 -21.11 19.67
CA ASP A 16 -31.54 -20.86 20.01
C ASP A 16 -31.79 -19.40 20.38
N ALA A 17 -30.88 -18.79 21.15
CA ALA A 17 -30.92 -17.37 21.46
C ALA A 17 -30.81 -16.49 20.20
N LEU A 18 -29.92 -16.84 19.27
CA LEU A 18 -29.81 -16.17 17.97
C LEU A 18 -31.11 -16.28 17.16
N ALA A 19 -31.70 -17.48 17.08
CA ALA A 19 -32.96 -17.71 16.38
C ALA A 19 -34.10 -16.86 16.95
N ARG A 20 -34.20 -16.74 18.29
CA ARG A 20 -35.17 -15.86 18.96
C ARG A 20 -34.96 -14.38 18.60
N LEU A 21 -33.72 -13.92 18.52
CA LEU A 21 -33.40 -12.54 18.15
C LEU A 21 -33.74 -12.24 16.70
N VAL A 22 -33.44 -13.18 15.78
CA VAL A 22 -33.80 -13.08 14.36
C VAL A 22 -35.33 -13.05 14.19
N ALA A 23 -36.05 -13.90 14.91
CA ALA A 23 -37.52 -13.95 14.90
C ALA A 23 -38.20 -12.77 15.62
N LYS A 24 -37.43 -11.80 16.14
CA LYS A 24 -37.93 -10.65 16.94
C LYS A 24 -38.75 -11.08 18.17
N ARG A 25 -38.39 -12.20 18.79
CA ARG A 25 -39.03 -12.71 20.03
C ARG A 25 -38.00 -12.89 21.15
N PRO A 26 -37.34 -11.81 21.62
CA PRO A 26 -36.41 -11.89 22.74
C PRO A 26 -37.15 -12.26 24.02
N THR A 27 -36.53 -13.07 24.87
CA THR A 27 -37.00 -13.44 26.20
C THR A 27 -36.50 -12.46 27.26
N GLN A 28 -35.27 -11.95 27.10
CA GLN A 28 -34.65 -11.05 28.05
C GLN A 28 -35.34 -9.66 28.10
N ARG A 29 -35.56 -9.13 29.32
CA ARG A 29 -36.27 -7.86 29.54
C ARG A 29 -35.62 -6.66 28.84
N GLU A 30 -34.29 -6.53 28.89
CA GLU A 30 -33.56 -5.44 28.22
C GLU A 30 -33.70 -5.49 26.69
N LEU A 31 -33.61 -6.67 26.10
CA LEU A 31 -33.72 -6.86 24.65
C LEU A 31 -35.16 -6.67 24.17
N LYS A 32 -36.16 -7.06 24.97
CA LYS A 32 -37.57 -6.70 24.74
C LYS A 32 -37.78 -5.19 24.70
N GLN A 33 -37.19 -4.44 25.64
CA GLN A 33 -37.28 -2.97 25.63
C GLN A 33 -36.59 -2.37 24.40
N LYS A 34 -35.41 -2.87 24.03
CA LYS A 34 -34.69 -2.42 22.81
C LYS A 34 -35.46 -2.75 21.54
N LEU A 35 -36.17 -3.87 21.48
CA LEU A 35 -37.04 -4.23 20.36
C LEU A 35 -38.23 -3.27 20.26
N LYS A 36 -38.92 -2.98 21.38
CA LYS A 36 -40.01 -1.99 21.39
C LYS A 36 -39.55 -0.60 20.93
N ALA A 37 -38.31 -0.23 21.25
CA ALA A 37 -37.69 1.01 20.80
C ALA A 37 -37.12 0.95 19.36
N ASN A 38 -37.29 -0.16 18.62
CA ASN A 38 -36.67 -0.41 17.30
C ASN A 38 -35.13 -0.25 17.27
N LYS A 39 -34.45 -0.39 18.42
CA LYS A 39 -33.00 -0.24 18.59
C LYS A 39 -32.27 -1.57 18.84
N LEU A 40 -32.96 -2.70 18.68
CA LEU A 40 -32.35 -4.03 18.87
C LEU A 40 -31.30 -4.30 17.78
N LYS A 41 -30.04 -4.44 18.18
CA LYS A 41 -28.92 -4.89 17.34
C LYS A 41 -28.58 -6.34 17.70
N ILE A 42 -28.33 -7.17 16.69
CA ILE A 42 -27.89 -8.56 16.85
C ILE A 42 -26.35 -8.54 16.92
N THR A 43 -25.82 -8.45 18.13
CA THR A 43 -24.38 -8.54 18.41
C THR A 43 -24.06 -9.78 19.24
N VAL A 44 -22.81 -10.19 19.28
CA VAL A 44 -22.34 -11.31 20.12
C VAL A 44 -22.82 -11.17 21.57
N SER A 45 -22.62 -9.99 22.15
CA SER A 45 -23.10 -9.66 23.50
C SER A 45 -24.61 -9.70 23.67
N SER A 46 -25.40 -9.41 22.63
CA SER A 46 -26.86 -9.53 22.70
C SER A 46 -27.31 -10.99 22.69
N VAL A 47 -26.61 -11.86 21.96
CA VAL A 47 -26.89 -13.29 21.89
C VAL A 47 -26.50 -13.97 23.21
N GLU A 48 -25.35 -13.62 23.78
CA GLU A 48 -24.92 -14.11 25.10
C GLU A 48 -25.94 -13.75 26.20
N LYS A 49 -26.39 -12.49 26.22
CA LYS A 49 -27.42 -12.03 27.15
C LYS A 49 -28.77 -12.71 26.97
N GLU A 50 -29.19 -12.96 25.73
CA GLU A 50 -30.43 -13.67 25.42
C GLU A 50 -30.33 -15.18 25.75
N ALA A 51 -29.12 -15.75 25.77
CA ALA A 51 -28.85 -17.11 26.22
C ALA A 51 -28.70 -17.22 27.75
N GLY A 52 -28.70 -16.10 28.48
CA GLY A 52 -28.48 -16.08 29.93
C GLY A 52 -27.02 -16.33 30.35
N LEU A 53 -26.08 -16.14 29.43
CA LEU A 53 -24.65 -16.35 29.64
C LEU A 53 -23.93 -15.04 29.97
N SER A 54 -22.76 -15.15 30.61
CA SER A 54 -21.90 -13.99 30.85
C SER A 54 -21.29 -13.46 29.55
N ASN A 55 -20.88 -12.19 29.55
CA ASN A 55 -20.23 -11.59 28.38
C ASN A 55 -18.89 -12.29 28.11
N GLY A 56 -18.59 -12.62 26.85
CA GLY A 56 -17.30 -13.20 26.42
C GLY A 56 -17.24 -14.73 26.38
N VAL A 57 -18.40 -15.41 26.46
CA VAL A 57 -18.52 -16.87 26.31
C VAL A 57 -18.36 -17.30 24.85
N VAL A 58 -18.84 -16.48 23.90
CA VAL A 58 -18.63 -16.66 22.47
C VAL A 58 -17.24 -16.16 22.11
N LYS A 59 -16.25 -17.04 22.28
CA LYS A 59 -14.88 -16.77 21.83
C LYS A 59 -14.74 -17.05 20.33
N PRO A 60 -14.05 -16.19 19.56
CA PRO A 60 -13.81 -16.41 18.13
C PRO A 60 -13.14 -17.76 17.83
N GLU A 61 -12.22 -18.20 18.69
CA GLU A 61 -11.51 -19.48 18.55
C GLU A 61 -12.41 -20.70 18.78
N ARG A 62 -13.44 -20.56 19.63
CA ARG A 62 -14.28 -21.68 20.06
C ARG A 62 -15.51 -21.87 19.18
N TYR A 63 -16.09 -20.78 18.67
CA TYR A 63 -17.31 -20.80 17.87
C TYR A 63 -17.22 -19.84 16.66
N PRO A 64 -16.33 -20.10 15.68
CA PRO A 64 -16.17 -19.22 14.51
C PRO A 64 -17.45 -19.15 13.65
N LYS A 65 -18.10 -20.30 13.40
CA LYS A 65 -19.35 -20.38 12.60
C LYS A 65 -20.50 -19.59 13.22
N LEU A 66 -20.69 -19.69 14.53
CA LEU A 66 -21.73 -18.93 15.23
C LEU A 66 -21.50 -17.42 15.11
N LYS A 67 -20.24 -16.96 15.13
CA LYS A 67 -19.93 -15.54 14.92
C LYS A 67 -20.30 -15.08 13.51
N GLU A 68 -20.01 -15.89 12.50
CA GLU A 68 -20.42 -15.64 11.11
C GLU A 68 -21.95 -15.58 10.98
N ASP A 69 -22.67 -16.50 11.63
CA ASP A 69 -24.13 -16.50 11.66
C ASP A 69 -24.70 -15.23 12.30
N ILE A 70 -24.11 -14.76 13.41
CA ILE A 70 -24.49 -13.51 14.09
C ILE A 70 -24.25 -12.29 13.18
N LEU A 71 -23.09 -12.24 12.52
CA LEU A 71 -22.78 -11.16 11.57
C LEU A 71 -23.73 -11.16 10.39
N SER A 72 -24.03 -12.34 9.85
CA SER A 72 -24.97 -12.52 8.75
C SER A 72 -26.40 -12.13 9.15
N ALA A 73 -26.84 -12.47 10.36
CA ALA A 73 -28.13 -12.06 10.89
C ALA A 73 -28.25 -10.54 11.08
N GLU A 74 -27.20 -9.87 11.57
CA GLU A 74 -27.19 -8.40 11.69
C GLU A 74 -27.11 -7.71 10.33
N ALA A 75 -26.36 -8.28 9.38
CA ALA A 75 -26.33 -7.81 8.00
C ALA A 75 -27.73 -7.94 7.37
N ALA A 76 -28.40 -9.08 7.54
CA ALA A 76 -29.76 -9.29 7.07
C ALA A 76 -30.76 -8.31 7.70
N ARG A 77 -30.58 -7.96 8.99
CA ARG A 77 -31.39 -6.93 9.67
C ARG A 77 -31.20 -5.54 9.07
N LYS A 78 -29.95 -5.15 8.76
CA LYS A 78 -29.61 -3.81 8.28
C LYS A 78 -29.88 -3.61 6.80
N TYR A 79 -29.51 -4.59 5.99
CA TYR A 79 -29.45 -4.48 4.54
C TYR A 79 -30.53 -5.31 3.83
N GLY A 80 -31.32 -6.07 4.59
CA GLY A 80 -32.28 -7.05 4.06
C GLY A 80 -31.62 -8.41 3.78
N PRO A 81 -32.42 -9.46 3.49
CA PRO A 81 -31.88 -10.77 3.18
C PRO A 81 -30.90 -10.65 2.00
N VAL A 82 -29.73 -11.29 2.14
CA VAL A 82 -28.76 -11.41 1.05
C VAL A 82 -29.46 -12.21 -0.04
N LYS A 83 -29.97 -11.53 -1.06
CA LYS A 83 -30.29 -12.19 -2.32
C LYS A 83 -28.95 -12.58 -2.92
N ASP A 84 -28.83 -13.81 -3.40
CA ASP A 84 -27.69 -14.19 -4.24
C ASP A 84 -27.63 -13.24 -5.43
N VAL A 85 -26.77 -12.23 -5.33
CA VAL A 85 -26.53 -11.28 -6.41
C VAL A 85 -25.56 -11.97 -7.35
N SER A 86 -26.00 -12.28 -8.57
CA SER A 86 -25.09 -12.86 -9.56
C SER A 86 -23.97 -11.88 -9.91
N ASP A 87 -22.81 -12.43 -10.25
CA ASP A 87 -21.66 -11.67 -10.73
C ASP A 87 -22.02 -10.75 -11.91
N GLU A 88 -22.94 -11.20 -12.79
CA GLU A 88 -23.47 -10.41 -13.90
C GLU A 88 -24.21 -9.17 -13.43
N ALA A 89 -24.98 -9.26 -12.34
CA ALA A 89 -25.68 -8.11 -11.78
C ALA A 89 -24.70 -7.09 -11.16
N ILE A 90 -23.64 -7.57 -10.51
CA ILE A 90 -22.56 -6.73 -9.98
C ILE A 90 -21.84 -6.02 -11.13
N ARG A 91 -21.51 -6.72 -12.22
CA ARG A 91 -20.81 -6.16 -13.38
C ARG A 91 -21.63 -5.13 -14.14
N ARG A 92 -22.96 -5.24 -14.11
CA ARG A 92 -23.88 -4.26 -14.69
C ARG A 92 -24.13 -3.05 -13.77
N HIS A 93 -23.71 -3.12 -12.51
CA HIS A 93 -23.93 -2.04 -11.56
C HIS A 93 -23.13 -0.78 -11.96
N PRO A 94 -23.71 0.43 -11.93
CA PRO A 94 -23.04 1.66 -12.34
C PRO A 94 -21.70 1.92 -11.62
N LEU A 95 -21.60 1.56 -10.34
CA LEU A 95 -20.36 1.68 -9.58
C LEU A 95 -19.24 0.79 -10.12
N TYR A 96 -19.57 -0.44 -10.53
CA TYR A 96 -18.60 -1.36 -11.10
C TYR A 96 -18.10 -0.85 -12.46
N ILE A 97 -19.01 -0.40 -13.32
CA ILE A 97 -18.68 0.17 -14.63
C ILE A 97 -17.77 1.38 -14.48
N LYS A 98 -18.09 2.28 -13.54
CA LYS A 98 -17.26 3.46 -13.25
C LYS A 98 -15.86 3.05 -12.79
N ALA A 99 -15.76 2.16 -11.81
CA ALA A 99 -14.48 1.67 -11.30
C ALA A 99 -13.63 1.00 -12.38
N LYS A 100 -14.28 0.21 -13.27
CA LYS A 100 -13.61 -0.42 -14.41
C LYS A 100 -13.06 0.63 -15.38
N ASN A 101 -13.86 1.62 -15.75
CA ASN A 101 -13.44 2.69 -16.65
C ASN A 101 -12.28 3.51 -16.08
N ASP A 102 -12.32 3.84 -14.78
CA ASP A 102 -11.25 4.58 -14.11
C ASP A 102 -9.95 3.76 -14.07
N LEU A 103 -10.05 2.44 -13.84
CA LEU A 103 -8.93 1.52 -13.89
C LEU A 103 -8.33 1.43 -15.30
N ASP A 104 -9.15 1.36 -16.34
CA ASP A 104 -8.69 1.30 -17.72
C ASP A 104 -7.98 2.61 -18.15
N LYS A 105 -8.48 3.76 -17.70
CA LYS A 105 -7.81 5.06 -17.90
C LYS A 105 -6.45 5.10 -17.20
N ALA A 106 -6.39 4.71 -15.93
CA ALA A 106 -5.13 4.66 -15.18
C ALA A 106 -4.10 3.74 -15.84
N LYS A 107 -4.53 2.58 -16.38
CA LYS A 107 -3.64 1.68 -17.14
C LYS A 107 -3.09 2.34 -18.41
N ALA A 108 -3.92 3.07 -19.14
CA ALA A 108 -3.47 3.79 -20.33
C ALA A 108 -2.45 4.88 -19.99
N GLU A 109 -2.68 5.65 -18.94
CA GLU A 109 -1.75 6.68 -18.44
C GLU A 109 -0.42 6.07 -17.99
N ILE A 110 -0.44 4.97 -17.23
CA ILE A 110 0.77 4.26 -16.82
C ILE A 110 1.58 3.81 -18.03
N LYS A 111 0.92 3.31 -19.10
CA LYS A 111 1.60 2.89 -20.32
C LYS A 111 2.29 4.07 -21.01
N MET A 112 1.61 5.22 -21.11
CA MET A 112 2.17 6.44 -21.70
C MET A 112 3.38 6.95 -20.89
N LEU A 113 3.25 7.05 -19.57
CA LEU A 113 4.32 7.50 -18.69
C LEU A 113 5.53 6.58 -18.73
N LYS A 114 5.33 5.25 -18.82
CA LYS A 114 6.43 4.30 -19.00
C LYS A 114 7.17 4.54 -20.32
N ALA A 115 6.44 4.75 -21.41
CA ALA A 115 7.06 5.05 -22.71
C ALA A 115 7.85 6.37 -22.66
N GLU A 116 7.30 7.42 -22.05
CA GLU A 116 8.00 8.69 -21.88
C GLU A 116 9.27 8.53 -21.03
N LEU A 117 9.21 7.77 -19.94
CA LEU A 117 10.35 7.49 -19.08
C LEU A 117 11.46 6.75 -19.83
N THR A 118 11.11 5.75 -20.65
CA THR A 118 12.10 5.06 -21.49
C THR A 118 12.76 5.99 -22.50
N SER A 119 12.01 6.90 -23.12
CA SER A 119 12.56 7.88 -24.06
C SER A 119 13.44 8.93 -23.37
N LYS A 120 13.07 9.39 -22.17
CA LYS A 120 13.90 10.32 -21.40
C LYS A 120 15.19 9.66 -20.93
N ASN A 121 15.13 8.40 -20.50
CA ASN A 121 16.33 7.66 -20.10
C ASN A 121 17.29 7.43 -21.28
N SER A 122 16.80 7.08 -22.46
CA SER A 122 17.68 6.93 -23.64
C SER A 122 18.36 8.24 -24.03
N LYS A 123 17.63 9.37 -23.97
CA LYS A 123 18.23 10.69 -24.18
C LYS A 123 19.28 11.01 -23.12
N LEU A 124 19.02 10.72 -21.84
CA LEU A 124 19.96 10.95 -20.76
C LEU A 124 21.26 10.18 -20.95
N GLU A 125 21.19 8.92 -21.34
CA GLU A 125 22.40 8.12 -21.63
C GLU A 125 23.18 8.70 -22.82
N SER A 126 22.49 9.10 -23.90
CA SER A 126 23.17 9.76 -25.03
C SER A 126 23.89 11.06 -24.62
N TYR A 127 23.32 11.83 -23.68
CA TYR A 127 23.98 13.04 -23.18
C TYR A 127 25.19 12.72 -22.30
N LYS A 128 25.11 11.69 -21.46
CA LYS A 128 26.25 11.23 -20.65
C LYS A 128 27.40 10.78 -21.54
N GLU A 129 27.13 10.03 -22.60
CA GLU A 129 28.14 9.60 -23.58
C GLU A 129 28.80 10.81 -24.25
N ARG A 130 28.00 11.76 -24.76
CA ARG A 130 28.53 12.98 -25.39
C ARG A 130 29.43 13.81 -24.46
N ILE A 131 29.08 13.92 -23.18
CA ILE A 131 29.90 14.63 -22.19
C ILE A 131 31.21 13.88 -21.95
N LYS A 132 31.17 12.55 -21.81
CA LYS A 132 32.38 11.73 -21.67
C LYS A 132 33.31 11.89 -22.86
N GLU A 133 32.79 11.80 -24.09
CA GLU A 133 33.58 12.01 -25.29
C GLU A 133 34.20 13.41 -25.35
N GLN A 134 33.43 14.44 -25.00
CA GLN A 134 33.94 15.80 -24.96
C GLN A 134 35.06 15.97 -23.93
N ALA A 135 34.91 15.37 -22.74
CA ALA A 135 35.95 15.39 -21.71
C ALA A 135 37.22 14.69 -22.20
N VAL A 136 37.11 13.54 -22.89
CA VAL A 136 38.25 12.84 -23.49
C VAL A 136 38.92 13.70 -24.57
N ARG A 137 38.15 14.30 -25.48
CA ARG A 137 38.69 15.21 -26.51
C ARG A 137 39.42 16.40 -25.90
N MET A 138 38.84 17.04 -24.89
CA MET A 138 39.50 18.14 -24.16
C MET A 138 40.79 17.69 -23.48
N HIS A 139 40.78 16.53 -22.84
CA HIS A 139 41.97 15.99 -22.19
C HIS A 139 43.09 15.70 -23.20
N GLN A 140 42.78 15.04 -24.32
CA GLN A 140 43.73 14.79 -25.40
C GLN A 140 44.31 16.09 -25.97
N MET A 141 43.46 17.10 -26.19
CA MET A 141 43.89 18.42 -26.65
C MET A 141 44.84 19.07 -25.62
N ASN A 142 44.49 19.03 -24.33
CA ASN A 142 45.33 19.57 -23.26
C ASN A 142 46.70 18.86 -23.18
N VAL A 143 46.72 17.53 -23.27
CA VAL A 143 47.98 16.75 -23.28
C VAL A 143 48.83 17.09 -24.50
N ALA A 144 48.22 17.20 -25.69
CA ALA A 144 48.93 17.57 -26.91
C ALA A 144 49.52 18.98 -26.81
N MET A 145 48.74 19.96 -26.33
CA MET A 145 49.23 21.32 -26.10
C MET A 145 50.37 21.33 -25.07
N TRP A 146 50.25 20.56 -23.99
CA TRP A 146 51.31 20.44 -22.99
C TRP A 146 52.60 19.84 -23.57
N GLY A 147 52.48 18.85 -24.44
CA GLY A 147 53.63 18.24 -25.12
C GLY A 147 54.40 19.19 -26.04
N GLN A 148 53.73 20.21 -26.61
CA GLN A 148 54.34 21.22 -27.48
C GLN A 148 55.07 22.33 -26.71
N ILE A 149 54.87 22.45 -25.40
CA ILE A 149 55.60 23.40 -24.58
C ILE A 149 57.03 22.86 -24.39
N PRO A 150 58.10 23.66 -24.56
CA PRO A 150 59.47 23.23 -24.23
C PRO A 150 59.59 22.87 -22.74
N ASP A 151 60.34 21.82 -22.39
CA ASP A 151 60.43 21.31 -21.02
C ASP A 151 60.92 22.38 -20.01
N GLU A 152 61.83 23.26 -20.44
CA GLU A 152 62.31 24.44 -19.70
C GLU A 152 61.21 25.47 -19.38
N LYS A 153 60.04 25.36 -20.01
CA LYS A 153 58.88 26.24 -19.79
C LYS A 153 57.71 25.50 -19.16
N LYS A 154 57.79 24.18 -18.96
CA LYS A 154 56.81 23.35 -18.24
C LYS A 154 56.94 23.51 -16.73
N HIS A 155 56.97 24.75 -16.24
CA HIS A 155 57.21 25.09 -14.84
C HIS A 155 55.91 25.36 -14.07
N VAL A 156 54.91 24.48 -14.23
CA VAL A 156 53.68 24.56 -13.44
C VAL A 156 53.56 23.28 -12.63
N GLU A 157 54.03 23.33 -11.39
CA GLU A 157 53.65 22.36 -10.35
C GLU A 157 52.20 22.63 -9.96
N LEU A 158 51.26 21.91 -10.58
CA LEU A 158 49.92 21.77 -10.04
C LEU A 158 49.97 20.68 -8.96
N MET A 159 50.25 21.07 -7.71
CA MET A 159 49.89 20.24 -6.56
C MET A 159 48.38 20.28 -6.41
N ILE A 160 47.69 19.33 -7.03
CA ILE A 160 46.31 19.02 -6.67
C ILE A 160 46.41 18.17 -5.42
N ASP A 161 46.09 18.74 -4.25
CA ASP A 161 45.96 17.95 -3.02
C ASP A 161 44.74 17.02 -3.20
N VAL A 162 45.01 15.75 -3.48
CA VAL A 162 44.00 14.73 -3.81
C VAL A 162 43.17 14.34 -2.56
N GLN A 163 43.49 14.88 -1.38
CA GLN A 163 42.79 14.52 -0.13
C GLN A 163 41.37 15.10 -0.02
N ASP A 164 41.05 16.22 -0.68
CA ASP A 164 39.78 16.94 -0.49
C ASP A 164 38.93 17.12 -1.76
N MET A 165 38.87 16.12 -2.64
CA MET A 165 37.88 16.10 -3.73
C MET A 165 36.46 15.86 -3.18
N GLY A 166 35.85 16.90 -2.62
CA GLY A 166 34.46 16.87 -2.14
C GLY A 166 33.89 18.20 -1.62
N MET A 167 34.69 19.25 -1.47
CA MET A 167 34.20 20.55 -0.99
C MET A 167 34.23 21.64 -2.06
N ASN A 168 33.17 22.45 -2.09
CA ASN A 168 32.88 23.52 -3.07
C ASN A 168 33.87 24.71 -3.06
N SER A 169 35.04 24.58 -2.43
CA SER A 169 36.02 25.65 -2.23
C SER A 169 37.30 25.45 -3.05
N ASN A 170 37.25 24.73 -4.16
CA ASN A 170 38.37 24.57 -5.10
C ASN A 170 38.63 25.85 -5.92
N ILE A 171 38.85 26.97 -5.24
CA ILE A 171 39.47 28.14 -5.84
C ILE A 171 40.97 27.83 -5.85
N LEU A 172 41.50 27.63 -7.06
CA LEU A 172 42.92 27.48 -7.33
C LEU A 172 43.68 28.69 -6.75
N ASP A 173 44.32 28.51 -5.59
CA ASP A 173 45.21 29.52 -5.05
C ASP A 173 46.48 29.55 -5.92
N PHE A 174 46.50 30.44 -6.90
CA PHE A 174 47.68 30.76 -7.69
C PHE A 174 48.70 31.49 -6.81
N LYS A 175 49.54 30.75 -6.07
CA LYS A 175 50.73 31.35 -5.47
C LYS A 175 51.66 31.83 -6.58
N LYS A 176 51.93 33.13 -6.61
CA LYS A 176 53.01 33.69 -7.44
C LYS A 176 54.34 33.15 -6.90
N ARG A 177 55.17 32.59 -7.79
CA ARG A 177 56.55 32.20 -7.47
C ARG A 177 57.30 33.39 -6.88
N GLU A 178 57.88 33.21 -5.70
CA GLU A 178 59.06 33.99 -5.32
C GLU A 178 60.16 33.69 -6.34
N LYS A 179 60.83 34.75 -6.77
CA LYS A 179 61.77 34.76 -7.88
C LYS A 179 62.87 33.72 -7.64
N LEU A 180 63.14 32.90 -8.66
CA LEU A 180 64.42 32.21 -8.79
C LEU A 180 65.39 33.24 -9.38
N ASP A 181 66.02 33.99 -8.48
CA ASP A 181 67.42 34.44 -8.48
C ASP A 181 67.74 34.98 -7.08
#